data_AF-A0A957ZNH9-F1
#
_entry.id   AF-A0A957ZNH9-F1
#
_cell.length_a   1.000
_cell.length_b   1.000
_cell.length_c   1.000
_cell.angle_alpha   90.00
_cell.angle_beta   90.00
_cell.angle_gamma   90.00
#
_symmetry.space_group_name_H-M   'P 1'
#
loop_
_entity.id
_entity.type
_entity.pdbx_description
1 polymer ?
#
loop_
_entity_poly.entity_id
_entity_poly.type
_entity_poly.pdbx_seq_one_letter_code
_entity_poly.pdbx_strand_id
1 'polypeptide(L)'
;AAASLPNATLVSFPAYGHALLYNDSACVVELIDDFLGDPAGEVDTSCVAPVAYALEQPLLVPLTGRMWQLQGWAGAPAGGLPATAFFSGGRVSGLGGCGPYDGSFLLEENRLRVGAISAVDERCSGEARALQDAFLAALADARSITIRGDRLLLDTAGGDLLVFNRQSDVPLEGPVWTIVAAASPTGSGLAPALDGAKVTARFADGGLMGSLGCNLYEAAYSLEDELSVSDIHLVGDATCDEPPGVMEQESTVRSLLEAATNYRIVGRELFVFGDGPGPLLVFYS
;
A
#
# COMPACT_ATOMS: atom_id res chain seq x y z
N ALA A 1 3.16 -36.29 -3.48
CA ALA A 1 2.29 -36.27 -4.68
C ALA A 1 2.49 -35.00 -5.50
N ALA A 2 2.39 -33.80 -4.90
CA ALA A 2 2.59 -32.54 -5.62
C ALA A 2 4.01 -32.31 -6.19
N ALA A 3 5.07 -32.70 -5.46
CA ALA A 3 6.46 -32.53 -5.88
C ALA A 3 6.92 -33.45 -7.05
N SER A 4 6.10 -34.43 -7.44
CA SER A 4 6.39 -35.30 -8.60
C SER A 4 5.80 -34.78 -9.91
N LEU A 5 5.20 -33.59 -9.90
CA LEU A 5 4.53 -33.00 -11.06
C LEU A 5 5.54 -32.10 -11.81
N PRO A 6 5.91 -32.46 -13.05
CA PRO A 6 7.08 -31.90 -13.73
C PRO A 6 6.97 -30.39 -14.07
N ASN A 7 5.77 -29.81 -14.00
CA ASN A 7 5.48 -28.41 -14.34
C ASN A 7 4.88 -27.62 -13.16
N ALA A 8 5.04 -28.12 -11.93
CA ALA A 8 4.51 -27.50 -10.73
C ALA A 8 5.64 -26.95 -9.85
N THR A 9 5.48 -25.70 -9.40
CA THR A 9 6.33 -25.05 -8.41
C THR A 9 5.60 -25.03 -7.08
N LEU A 10 6.18 -25.64 -6.06
CA LEU A 10 5.66 -25.57 -4.70
C LEU A 10 6.19 -24.31 -4.02
N VAL A 11 5.30 -23.40 -3.62
CA VAL A 11 5.64 -22.19 -2.88
C VAL A 11 5.18 -22.35 -1.44
N SER A 12 6.08 -22.18 -0.50
CA SER A 12 5.79 -22.35 0.93
C SER A 12 5.54 -21.01 1.60
N PHE A 13 4.37 -20.85 2.21
CA PHE A 13 4.02 -19.68 3.01
C PHE A 13 3.93 -20.08 4.50
N PRO A 14 4.91 -19.69 5.34
CA PRO A 14 5.02 -20.17 6.72
C PRO A 14 3.80 -19.93 7.62
N ALA A 15 2.97 -18.92 7.30
CA ALA A 15 1.74 -18.61 8.04
C ALA A 15 0.47 -19.27 7.47
N TYR A 16 0.53 -19.83 6.26
CA TYR A 16 -0.64 -20.26 5.47
C TYR A 16 -0.52 -21.67 4.85
N GLY A 17 0.63 -22.34 4.96
CA GLY A 17 0.89 -23.65 4.37
C GLY A 17 1.61 -23.59 3.01
N HIS A 18 1.50 -24.65 2.21
CA HIS A 18 2.12 -24.73 0.87
C HIS A 18 1.08 -24.43 -0.23
N ALA A 19 1.44 -23.62 -1.23
CA ALA A 19 0.66 -23.43 -2.45
C ALA A 19 1.36 -24.12 -3.64
N LEU A 20 0.59 -24.82 -4.47
CA LEU A 20 1.10 -25.45 -5.69
C LEU A 20 0.75 -24.58 -6.90
N LEU A 21 1.76 -24.06 -7.58
CA LEU A 21 1.61 -23.19 -8.75
C LEU A 21 1.98 -23.96 -10.02
N TYR A 22 1.09 -24.02 -11.00
CA TYR A 22 1.40 -24.61 -12.31
C TYR A 22 1.71 -23.53 -13.34
N ASN A 23 2.65 -23.83 -14.23
CA ASN A 23 3.11 -22.91 -15.27
C ASN A 23 2.22 -22.91 -16.54
N ASP A 24 1.14 -23.72 -16.61
CA ASP A 24 0.30 -23.73 -17.82
C ASP A 24 -1.19 -24.00 -17.55
N SER A 25 -1.98 -22.92 -17.63
CA SER A 25 -3.44 -22.82 -17.81
C SER A 25 -4.42 -23.32 -16.72
N ALA A 26 -5.33 -22.40 -16.34
CA ALA A 26 -6.64 -22.48 -15.65
C ALA A 26 -6.84 -23.32 -14.36
N CYS A 27 -6.15 -24.45 -14.18
CA CYS A 27 -6.44 -25.40 -13.09
C CYS A 27 -5.80 -25.03 -11.74
N VAL A 28 -4.99 -23.97 -11.72
CA VAL A 28 -4.30 -23.47 -10.52
C VAL A 28 -5.29 -22.95 -9.47
N VAL A 29 -6.42 -22.37 -9.89
CA VAL A 29 -7.36 -21.71 -8.97
C VAL A 29 -8.23 -22.72 -8.22
N GLU A 30 -8.78 -23.73 -8.89
CA GLU A 30 -9.62 -24.75 -8.23
C GLU A 30 -8.84 -25.58 -7.20
N LEU A 31 -7.59 -25.95 -7.53
CA LEU A 31 -6.71 -26.67 -6.62
C LEU A 31 -6.27 -25.80 -5.42
N ILE A 32 -6.14 -24.49 -5.61
CA ILE A 32 -5.83 -23.53 -4.53
C ILE A 32 -7.06 -23.29 -3.64
N ASP A 33 -8.24 -23.10 -4.23
CA ASP A 33 -9.47 -22.85 -3.48
C ASP A 33 -9.88 -24.08 -2.64
N ASP A 34 -9.75 -25.30 -3.18
CA ASP A 34 -10.01 -26.55 -2.43
C ASP A 34 -9.03 -26.74 -1.26
N PHE A 35 -7.73 -26.48 -1.48
CA PHE A 35 -6.71 -26.59 -0.44
C PHE A 35 -6.87 -25.52 0.66
N LEU A 36 -7.23 -24.29 0.28
CA LEU A 36 -7.46 -23.21 1.24
C LEU A 36 -8.79 -23.36 1.99
N GLY A 37 -9.75 -24.09 1.42
CA GLY A 37 -11.01 -24.47 2.06
C GLY A 37 -10.87 -25.63 3.06
N ASP A 38 -10.10 -26.67 2.72
CA ASP A 38 -9.79 -27.80 3.61
C ASP A 38 -8.32 -28.26 3.46
N PRO A 39 -7.40 -27.72 4.28
CA PRO A 39 -5.96 -28.02 4.18
C PRO A 39 -5.57 -29.47 4.50
N ALA A 40 -6.48 -30.25 5.08
CA ALA A 40 -6.25 -31.65 5.45
C ALA A 40 -6.95 -32.65 4.51
N GLY A 41 -7.77 -32.16 3.57
CA GLY A 41 -8.50 -32.96 2.60
C GLY A 41 -7.63 -33.52 1.48
N GLU A 42 -8.11 -34.59 0.83
CA GLU A 42 -7.52 -35.07 -0.43
C GLU A 42 -7.86 -34.11 -1.57
N VAL A 43 -6.84 -33.68 -2.31
CA VAL A 43 -6.99 -32.77 -3.46
C VAL A 43 -7.30 -33.60 -4.72
N ASP A 44 -8.43 -33.34 -5.38
CA ASP A 44 -8.81 -34.05 -6.61
C ASP A 44 -7.92 -33.64 -7.79
N THR A 45 -7.16 -34.60 -8.34
CA THR A 45 -6.26 -34.40 -9.48
C THR A 45 -6.87 -34.82 -10.82
N SER A 46 -8.20 -34.97 -10.91
CA SER A 46 -8.90 -35.52 -12.10
C SER A 46 -8.93 -34.59 -13.33
N CYS A 47 -8.58 -33.32 -13.19
CA CYS A 47 -8.58 -32.30 -14.27
C CYS A 47 -7.46 -32.43 -15.33
N VAL A 48 -7.11 -33.65 -15.74
CA VAL A 48 -6.10 -33.94 -16.80
C VAL A 48 -6.75 -34.13 -18.18
N ALA A 49 -8.08 -34.00 -18.31
CA ALA A 49 -8.75 -34.10 -19.61
C ALA A 49 -8.85 -32.72 -20.29
N PRO A 50 -8.63 -32.61 -21.61
CA PRO A 50 -8.69 -31.34 -22.32
C PRO A 50 -10.13 -30.81 -22.34
N VAL A 51 -10.40 -29.80 -21.53
CA VAL A 51 -11.65 -29.05 -21.56
C VAL A 51 -11.62 -28.15 -22.80
N ALA A 52 -12.55 -28.38 -23.73
CA ALA A 52 -12.82 -27.47 -24.83
C ALA A 52 -13.44 -26.19 -24.24
N TYR A 53 -12.62 -25.15 -24.10
CA TYR A 53 -12.99 -23.89 -23.47
C TYR A 53 -14.24 -23.23 -24.08
N ALA A 54 -15.22 -22.94 -23.22
CA ALA A 54 -16.03 -21.73 -23.33
C ALA A 54 -15.42 -20.73 -22.35
N LEU A 55 -14.86 -19.62 -22.86
CA LEU A 55 -14.31 -18.54 -22.05
C LEU A 55 -15.45 -17.86 -21.28
N GLU A 56 -15.63 -18.20 -20.00
CA GLU A 56 -16.24 -17.25 -19.07
C GLU A 56 -15.21 -16.14 -18.81
N GLN A 57 -15.61 -14.93 -19.20
CA GLN A 57 -14.76 -13.77 -19.43
C GLN A 57 -13.90 -13.39 -18.21
N PRO A 58 -12.73 -12.74 -18.38
CA PRO A 58 -12.08 -12.09 -17.26
C PRO A 58 -13.05 -11.06 -16.70
N LEU A 59 -13.47 -11.21 -15.45
CA LEU A 59 -14.12 -10.13 -14.70
C LEU A 59 -13.09 -8.99 -14.62
N LEU A 60 -13.14 -8.08 -15.60
CA LEU A 60 -12.25 -6.94 -15.79
C LEU A 60 -12.51 -5.93 -14.66
N VAL A 61 -11.94 -6.23 -13.49
CA VAL A 61 -11.76 -5.23 -12.44
C VAL A 61 -10.65 -4.29 -12.90
N PRO A 62 -10.87 -2.96 -12.98
CA PRO A 62 -9.84 -2.04 -13.42
C PRO A 62 -8.67 -2.02 -12.43
N LEU A 63 -7.44 -2.10 -12.95
CA LEU A 63 -6.21 -1.88 -12.18
C LEU A 63 -6.24 -0.52 -11.45
N THR A 64 -6.77 0.48 -12.13
CA THR A 64 -6.70 1.88 -11.73
C THR A 64 -7.79 2.28 -10.73
N GLY A 65 -7.51 3.33 -9.95
CA GLY A 65 -8.46 3.88 -9.00
C GLY A 65 -8.69 3.01 -7.76
N ARG A 66 -7.74 2.12 -7.44
CA ARG A 66 -7.81 1.19 -6.31
C ARG A 66 -6.46 1.05 -5.64
N MET A 67 -6.47 0.89 -4.32
CA MET A 67 -5.27 0.57 -3.57
C MET A 67 -5.03 -0.94 -3.57
N TRP A 68 -3.80 -1.34 -3.87
CA TRP A 68 -3.35 -2.72 -3.79
C TRP A 68 -2.34 -2.84 -2.65
N GLN A 69 -2.63 -3.70 -1.67
CA GLN A 69 -1.76 -3.95 -0.52
C GLN A 69 -0.95 -5.22 -0.77
N LEU A 70 0.38 -5.10 -0.77
CA LEU A 70 1.29 -6.24 -0.94
C LEU A 70 1.09 -7.23 0.20
N GLN A 71 0.87 -8.49 -0.15
CA GLN A 71 0.78 -9.61 0.78
C GLN A 71 2.12 -10.33 0.90
N GLY A 72 2.85 -10.41 -0.22
CA GLY A 72 4.15 -11.06 -0.28
C GLY A 72 4.75 -11.03 -1.68
N TRP A 73 6.01 -11.40 -1.76
CA TRP A 73 6.73 -11.60 -3.02
C TRP A 73 7.69 -12.79 -2.89
N ALA A 74 7.95 -13.47 -4.00
CA ALA A 74 8.88 -14.62 -4.04
C ALA A 74 8.62 -15.71 -2.97
N GLY A 75 7.35 -15.88 -2.56
CA GLY A 75 6.95 -16.84 -1.52
C GLY A 75 7.11 -16.38 -0.07
N ALA A 76 7.62 -15.17 0.17
CA ALA A 76 7.76 -14.57 1.51
C ALA A 76 6.67 -13.52 1.77
N PRO A 77 6.13 -13.42 3.01
CA PRO A 77 5.20 -12.36 3.38
C PRO A 77 5.90 -11.00 3.43
N ALA A 78 5.16 -9.92 3.14
CA ALA A 78 5.68 -8.54 3.03
C ALA A 78 6.21 -7.90 4.34
N GLY A 79 6.36 -8.66 5.43
CA GLY A 79 7.13 -8.21 6.60
C GLY A 79 6.47 -7.17 7.52
N GLY A 80 5.15 -6.98 7.47
CA GLY A 80 4.40 -6.14 8.43
C GLY A 80 4.49 -4.63 8.21
N LEU A 81 5.44 -4.13 7.41
CA LEU A 81 5.45 -2.74 6.94
C LEU A 81 4.47 -2.55 5.78
N PRO A 82 3.78 -1.39 5.69
CA PRO A 82 2.79 -1.15 4.64
C PRO A 82 3.48 -0.96 3.28
N ALA A 83 3.46 -2.00 2.45
CA ALA A 83 3.87 -1.93 1.05
C ALA A 83 2.64 -1.94 0.14
N THR A 84 2.44 -0.90 -0.66
CA THR A 84 1.20 -0.67 -1.40
C THR A 84 1.43 -0.12 -2.79
N ALA A 85 0.45 -0.27 -3.69
CA ALA A 85 0.49 0.28 -5.04
C ALA A 85 -0.88 0.82 -5.46
N PHE A 86 -0.91 2.08 -5.88
CA PHE A 86 -2.04 2.77 -6.46
C PHE A 86 -1.71 3.17 -7.90
N PHE A 87 -2.51 2.73 -8.85
CA PHE A 87 -2.34 3.05 -10.26
C PHE A 87 -3.39 4.07 -10.69
N SER A 88 -2.97 5.22 -11.20
CA SER A 88 -3.89 6.23 -11.75
C SER A 88 -3.17 7.21 -12.68
N GLY A 89 -3.82 7.59 -13.79
CA GLY A 89 -3.31 8.61 -14.70
C GLY A 89 -1.90 8.34 -15.24
N GLY A 90 -1.55 7.08 -15.50
CA GLY A 90 -0.21 6.67 -15.94
C GLY A 90 0.87 6.76 -14.85
N ARG A 91 0.49 6.95 -13.59
CA ARG A 91 1.38 6.94 -12.43
C ARG A 91 1.08 5.81 -11.46
N VAL A 92 2.12 5.23 -10.91
CA VAL A 92 2.06 4.29 -9.78
C VAL A 92 2.61 5.01 -8.56
N SER A 93 1.90 4.97 -7.45
CA SER A 93 2.32 5.58 -6.19
C SER A 93 1.88 4.73 -5.02
N GLY A 94 2.53 4.86 -3.88
CA GLY A 94 2.12 4.15 -2.67
C GLY A 94 3.18 4.26 -1.59
N LEU A 95 3.12 3.35 -0.63
CA LEU A 95 4.11 3.18 0.42
C LEU A 95 5.03 2.01 0.06
N GLY A 96 6.32 2.21 0.18
CA GLY A 96 7.34 1.17 -0.04
C GLY A 96 7.67 0.37 1.21
N GLY A 97 6.86 0.46 2.26
CA GLY A 97 7.16 -0.06 3.60
C GLY A 97 7.73 1.00 4.54
N CYS A 98 8.73 1.76 4.08
CA CYS A 98 9.39 2.77 4.92
C CYS A 98 8.92 4.20 4.62
N GLY A 99 8.76 4.53 3.35
CA GLY A 99 8.33 5.85 2.91
C GLY A 99 7.49 5.80 1.63
N PRO A 100 6.97 6.95 1.20
CA PRO A 100 6.22 7.06 -0.03
C PRO A 100 7.11 6.93 -1.26
N TYR A 101 6.55 6.45 -2.35
CA TYR A 101 7.19 6.43 -3.67
C TYR A 101 6.21 6.87 -4.76
N ASP A 102 6.78 7.31 -5.87
CA ASP A 102 6.05 7.60 -7.10
C ASP A 102 6.82 7.11 -8.32
N GLY A 103 6.10 6.80 -9.39
CA GLY A 103 6.68 6.35 -10.64
C GLY A 103 5.69 6.43 -11.79
N SER A 104 6.18 6.19 -13.00
CA SER A 104 5.31 6.08 -14.18
C SER A 104 4.95 4.61 -14.46
N PHE A 105 3.80 4.36 -15.07
CA PHE A 105 3.49 3.05 -15.62
C PHE A 105 2.77 3.19 -16.97
N LEU A 106 2.95 2.18 -17.79
CA LEU A 106 2.18 1.95 -19.01
C LEU A 106 1.54 0.57 -18.91
N LEU A 107 0.26 0.48 -19.25
CA LEU A 107 -0.48 -0.77 -19.33
C LEU A 107 -1.02 -0.93 -20.75
N GLU A 108 -0.53 -1.94 -21.45
CA GLU A 108 -1.02 -2.35 -22.76
C GLU A 108 -1.57 -3.78 -22.66
N GLU A 109 -2.89 -3.92 -22.70
CA GLU A 109 -3.58 -5.19 -22.44
C GLU A 109 -3.23 -5.76 -21.05
N ASN A 110 -2.43 -6.82 -20.99
CA ASN A 110 -1.92 -7.43 -19.75
C ASN A 110 -0.42 -7.18 -19.52
N ARG A 111 0.22 -6.36 -20.37
CA ARG A 111 1.64 -6.03 -20.24
C ARG A 111 1.79 -4.76 -19.44
N LEU A 112 2.27 -4.89 -18.21
CA LEU A 112 2.60 -3.78 -17.33
C LEU A 112 4.06 -3.41 -17.54
N ARG A 113 4.33 -2.13 -17.78
CA ARG A 113 5.68 -1.57 -17.77
C ARG A 113 5.73 -0.45 -16.75
N VAL A 114 6.47 -0.67 -15.67
CA VAL A 114 6.75 0.38 -14.69
C VAL A 114 8.03 1.10 -15.13
N GLY A 115 7.96 2.42 -15.22
CA GLY A 115 9.09 3.28 -15.56
C GLY A 115 9.98 3.54 -14.33
N ALA A 116 10.75 4.64 -14.39
CA ALA A 116 11.56 5.03 -13.24
C ALA A 116 10.66 5.29 -12.02
N ILE A 117 11.06 4.70 -10.89
CA ILE A 117 10.45 4.92 -9.59
C ILE A 117 11.37 5.85 -8.80
N SER A 118 10.78 6.89 -8.23
CA SER A 118 11.39 7.79 -7.27
C SER A 118 10.86 7.46 -5.88
N ALA A 119 11.77 7.24 -4.95
CA ALA A 119 11.47 7.20 -3.53
C ALA A 119 12.31 8.28 -2.86
N VAL A 120 11.66 9.21 -2.18
CA VAL A 120 12.35 10.32 -1.50
C VAL A 120 12.51 9.94 -0.05
N ASP A 121 13.71 9.51 0.33
CA ASP A 121 13.96 9.24 1.74
C ASP A 121 15.45 9.20 2.07
N GLU A 122 15.92 10.01 3.02
CA GLU A 122 17.25 9.92 3.63
C GLU A 122 17.22 9.39 5.08
N ARG A 123 16.02 9.26 5.67
CA ARG A 123 15.81 8.85 7.08
C ARG A 123 15.60 7.35 7.21
N CYS A 124 15.14 6.70 6.14
CA CYS A 124 14.98 5.25 6.13
C CYS A 124 16.34 4.52 6.14
N SER A 125 16.54 3.63 7.12
CA SER A 125 17.76 2.84 7.30
C SER A 125 17.43 1.39 7.72
N GLY A 126 18.44 0.52 7.67
CA GLY A 126 18.34 -0.87 8.14
C GLY A 126 17.37 -1.74 7.32
N GLU A 127 16.66 -2.64 8.00
CA GLU A 127 15.77 -3.63 7.38
C GLU A 127 14.60 -3.00 6.62
N ALA A 128 14.07 -1.87 7.11
CA ALA A 128 13.00 -1.14 6.44
C ALA A 128 13.43 -0.59 5.07
N ARG A 129 14.67 -0.09 4.96
CA ARG A 129 15.24 0.34 3.67
C ARG A 129 15.43 -0.84 2.73
N ALA A 130 16.00 -1.94 3.22
CA ALA A 130 16.22 -3.13 2.41
C ALA A 130 14.91 -3.71 1.86
N LEU A 131 13.86 -3.74 2.70
CA LEU A 131 12.50 -4.15 2.29
C LEU A 131 11.96 -3.24 1.18
N GLN A 132 12.07 -1.93 1.35
CA GLN A 132 11.63 -0.95 0.36
C GLN A 132 12.35 -1.12 -0.97
N ASP A 133 13.69 -1.17 -0.94
CA ASP A 133 14.48 -1.27 -2.16
C ASP A 133 14.18 -2.56 -2.92
N ALA A 134 14.00 -3.68 -2.20
CA ALA A 134 13.59 -4.96 -2.79
C ALA A 134 12.19 -4.89 -3.43
N PHE A 135 11.22 -4.32 -2.72
CA PHE A 135 9.86 -4.15 -3.24
C PHE A 135 9.83 -3.25 -4.48
N LEU A 136 10.49 -2.10 -4.44
CA LEU A 136 10.50 -1.15 -5.56
C LEU A 136 11.25 -1.73 -6.78
N ALA A 137 12.33 -2.49 -6.57
CA ALA A 137 13.01 -3.20 -7.64
C ALA A 137 12.10 -4.26 -8.29
N ALA A 138 11.38 -5.05 -7.47
CA ALA A 138 10.44 -6.05 -7.97
C ALA A 138 9.26 -5.41 -8.73
N LEU A 139 8.74 -4.29 -8.22
CA LEU A 139 7.69 -3.51 -8.90
C LEU A 139 8.16 -2.93 -10.24
N ALA A 140 9.38 -2.41 -10.29
CA ALA A 140 9.99 -1.90 -11.53
C ALA A 140 10.25 -3.02 -12.56
N ASP A 141 10.49 -4.25 -12.11
CA ASP A 141 10.70 -5.40 -12.97
C ASP A 141 9.41 -6.10 -13.42
N ALA A 142 8.23 -5.63 -12.98
CA ALA A 142 6.95 -6.16 -13.42
C ALA A 142 6.81 -6.14 -14.96
N ARG A 143 6.23 -7.21 -15.53
CA ARG A 143 6.06 -7.43 -16.98
C ARG A 143 4.64 -7.77 -17.36
N SER A 144 3.98 -8.61 -16.56
CA SER A 144 2.59 -8.98 -16.77
C SER A 144 1.76 -8.73 -15.53
N ILE A 145 0.48 -8.50 -15.77
CA ILE A 145 -0.52 -8.30 -14.74
C ILE A 145 -1.65 -9.31 -14.92
N THR A 146 -2.08 -9.90 -13.81
CA THR A 146 -3.32 -10.66 -13.71
C THR A 146 -4.16 -10.10 -12.57
N ILE A 147 -5.42 -9.75 -12.87
CA ILE A 147 -6.41 -9.33 -11.86
C ILE A 147 -7.54 -10.34 -11.82
N ARG A 148 -7.87 -10.82 -10.62
CA ARG A 148 -8.98 -11.74 -10.36
C ARG A 148 -9.69 -11.33 -9.07
N GLY A 149 -10.91 -10.81 -9.19
CA GLY A 149 -11.65 -10.27 -8.04
C GLY A 149 -10.84 -9.19 -7.30
N ASP A 150 -10.53 -9.45 -6.04
CA ASP A 150 -9.75 -8.57 -5.17
C ASP A 150 -8.27 -8.97 -5.08
N ARG A 151 -7.74 -9.68 -6.09
CA ARG A 151 -6.32 -10.04 -6.19
C ARG A 151 -5.66 -9.41 -7.40
N LEU A 152 -4.49 -8.84 -7.18
CA LEU A 152 -3.58 -8.37 -8.21
C LEU A 152 -2.29 -9.20 -8.11
N LEU A 153 -1.90 -9.77 -9.25
CA LEU A 153 -0.69 -10.55 -9.42
C LEU A 153 0.20 -9.84 -10.45
N LEU A 154 1.45 -9.59 -10.10
CA LEU A 154 2.45 -9.04 -11.01
C LEU A 154 3.60 -10.03 -11.16
N ASP A 155 3.82 -10.52 -12.39
CA ASP A 155 4.99 -11.33 -12.69
C ASP A 155 6.16 -10.41 -13.10
N THR A 156 7.33 -10.69 -12.56
CA THR A 156 8.57 -9.98 -12.90
C THR A 156 9.33 -10.69 -14.02
N ALA A 157 10.26 -9.98 -14.67
CA ALA A 157 11.16 -10.62 -15.63
C ALA A 157 12.11 -11.63 -14.96
N GLY A 158 12.43 -11.41 -13.69
CA GLY A 158 13.20 -12.33 -12.85
C GLY A 158 12.49 -13.64 -12.48
N GLY A 159 11.18 -13.76 -12.77
CA GLY A 159 10.37 -14.94 -12.43
C GLY A 159 9.76 -14.89 -11.03
N ASP A 160 9.83 -13.75 -10.35
CA ASP A 160 9.13 -13.52 -9.08
C ASP A 160 7.66 -13.16 -9.33
N LEU A 161 6.83 -13.45 -8.33
CA LEU A 161 5.43 -13.08 -8.30
C LEU A 161 5.17 -12.14 -7.11
N LEU A 162 4.73 -10.92 -7.38
CA LEU A 162 4.18 -10.04 -6.36
C LEU A 162 2.68 -10.30 -6.24
N VAL A 163 2.23 -10.56 -5.01
CA VAL A 163 0.82 -10.84 -4.71
C VAL A 163 0.26 -9.69 -3.90
N PHE A 164 -0.80 -9.06 -4.40
CA PHE A 164 -1.52 -7.99 -3.74
C PHE A 164 -2.98 -8.33 -3.53
N ASN A 165 -3.56 -7.76 -2.48
CA ASN A 165 -5.00 -7.74 -2.27
C ASN A 165 -5.53 -6.32 -2.52
N ARG A 166 -6.72 -6.21 -3.11
CA ARG A 166 -7.44 -4.94 -3.13
C ARG A 166 -7.75 -4.54 -1.69
N GLN A 167 -7.34 -3.34 -1.33
CA GLN A 167 -7.70 -2.75 -0.05
C GLN A 167 -8.98 -1.93 -0.26
N SER A 168 -10.00 -2.22 0.54
CA SER A 168 -11.22 -1.42 0.55
C SER A 168 -10.97 -0.10 1.26
N ASP A 169 -11.57 0.97 0.75
CA ASP A 169 -11.46 2.29 1.35
C ASP A 169 -12.09 2.27 2.74
N VAL A 170 -11.37 2.76 3.74
CA VAL A 170 -11.95 3.05 5.06
C VAL A 170 -12.57 4.45 5.05
N PRO A 171 -13.64 4.71 5.81
CA PRO A 171 -14.16 6.07 5.94
C PRO A 171 -13.10 7.00 6.56
N LEU A 172 -13.19 8.30 6.27
CA LEU A 172 -12.35 9.32 6.91
C LEU A 172 -12.53 9.30 8.43
N GLU A 173 -13.79 9.23 8.88
CA GLU A 173 -14.17 9.20 10.28
C GLU A 173 -14.11 7.79 10.87
N GLY A 174 -13.60 7.68 12.09
CA GLY A 174 -13.58 6.43 12.86
C GLY A 174 -12.18 5.81 13.04
N PRO A 175 -11.35 5.66 11.99
CA PRO A 175 -9.97 5.19 12.13
C PRO A 175 -9.08 6.15 12.92
N VAL A 176 -7.96 5.63 13.41
CA VAL A 176 -6.83 6.46 13.85
C VAL A 176 -5.80 6.45 12.73
N TRP A 177 -5.68 7.59 12.05
CA TRP A 177 -4.71 7.79 11.00
C TRP A 177 -3.35 8.10 11.61
N THR A 178 -2.33 7.31 11.31
CA THR A 178 -0.95 7.54 11.76
C THR A 178 -0.15 8.10 10.61
N ILE A 179 0.60 9.18 10.83
CA ILE A 179 1.38 9.79 9.75
C ILE A 179 2.42 8.79 9.22
N VAL A 180 2.66 8.84 7.92
CA VAL A 180 3.78 8.14 7.28
C VAL A 180 4.76 9.15 6.70
N ALA A 181 4.25 10.23 6.09
CA ALA A 181 5.10 11.29 5.54
C ALA A 181 4.39 12.65 5.52
N ALA A 182 5.19 13.71 5.51
CA ALA A 182 4.77 15.10 5.40
C ALA A 182 5.60 15.84 4.34
N ALA A 183 5.04 16.85 3.69
CA ALA A 183 5.78 17.69 2.75
C ALA A 183 6.99 18.34 3.44
N SER A 184 8.15 18.27 2.80
CA SER A 184 9.37 18.84 3.35
C SER A 184 9.32 20.38 3.31
N PRO A 185 9.63 21.08 4.43
CA PRO A 185 9.71 22.53 4.43
C PRO A 185 10.92 23.08 3.65
N THR A 186 11.94 22.24 3.36
CA THR A 186 13.23 22.66 2.78
C THR A 186 13.43 22.24 1.31
N GLY A 187 12.45 21.60 0.67
CA GLY A 187 12.58 21.15 -0.72
C GLY A 187 11.28 20.67 -1.35
N SER A 188 11.34 20.22 -2.59
CA SER A 188 10.21 19.61 -3.30
C SER A 188 10.11 18.12 -2.97
N GLY A 189 9.08 17.71 -2.22
CA GLY A 189 8.78 16.29 -1.96
C GLY A 189 8.21 16.00 -0.57
N LEU A 190 7.93 14.72 -0.32
CA LEU A 190 7.53 14.20 0.99
C LEU A 190 8.77 13.74 1.77
N ALA A 191 8.70 13.87 3.08
CA ALA A 191 9.70 13.42 4.04
C ALA A 191 9.01 12.48 5.06
N PRO A 192 9.59 11.32 5.40
CA PRO A 192 8.94 10.37 6.28
C PRO A 192 8.86 10.89 7.71
N ALA A 193 7.87 10.40 8.45
CA ALA A 193 7.73 10.73 9.85
C ALA A 193 8.92 10.24 10.68
N LEU A 194 9.24 10.99 11.72
CA LEU A 194 10.28 10.67 12.68
C LEU A 194 9.89 9.43 13.48
N ASP A 195 10.76 8.43 13.46
CA ASP A 195 10.61 7.25 14.30
C ASP A 195 10.67 7.65 15.79
N GLY A 196 9.84 7.01 16.61
CA GLY A 196 9.67 7.37 18.01
C GLY A 196 8.80 8.61 18.29
N ALA A 197 8.42 9.41 17.27
CA ALA A 197 7.54 10.57 17.41
C ALA A 197 6.24 10.39 16.60
N LYS A 198 5.32 9.57 17.15
CA LYS A 198 4.07 9.22 16.46
C LYS A 198 3.11 10.41 16.37
N VAL A 199 2.82 10.83 15.14
CA VAL A 199 1.73 11.76 14.84
C VAL A 199 0.48 10.97 14.46
N THR A 200 -0.66 11.36 15.00
CA THR A 200 -1.96 10.76 14.73
C THR A 200 -3.03 11.79 14.41
N ALA A 201 -4.06 11.36 13.70
CA ALA A 201 -5.24 12.13 13.37
C ALA A 201 -6.47 11.22 13.47
N ARG A 202 -7.48 11.64 14.23
CA ARG A 202 -8.78 10.97 14.32
C ARG A 202 -9.87 11.98 14.02
N PHE A 203 -10.59 11.75 12.93
CA PHE A 203 -11.77 12.52 12.54
C PHE A 203 -13.02 11.86 13.15
N ALA A 204 -13.86 12.64 13.80
CA ALA A 204 -15.17 12.23 14.30
C ALA A 204 -16.07 13.44 14.54
N ASP A 205 -17.29 13.41 14.00
CA ASP A 205 -18.35 14.37 14.34
C ASP A 205 -17.94 15.85 14.22
N GLY A 206 -17.15 16.20 13.19
CA GLY A 206 -16.64 17.57 12.96
C GLY A 206 -15.41 17.95 13.82
N GLY A 207 -14.97 17.06 14.72
CA GLY A 207 -13.75 17.20 15.50
C GLY A 207 -12.57 16.40 14.93
N LEU A 208 -11.39 17.00 14.94
CA LEU A 208 -10.12 16.36 14.63
C LEU A 208 -9.24 16.38 15.88
N MET A 209 -8.70 15.23 16.28
CA MET A 209 -7.81 15.15 17.45
C MET A 209 -6.67 14.16 17.22
N GLY A 210 -5.58 14.32 17.97
CA GLY A 210 -4.48 13.36 17.94
C GLY A 210 -3.22 13.82 18.66
N SER A 211 -2.10 13.22 18.27
CA SER A 211 -0.75 13.57 18.70
C SER A 211 0.00 14.21 17.53
N LEU A 212 0.83 15.22 17.79
CA LEU A 212 1.81 15.75 16.84
C LEU A 212 3.23 15.20 17.08
N GLY A 213 3.35 14.15 17.89
CA GLY A 213 4.60 13.51 18.27
C GLY A 213 5.02 13.89 19.69
N CYS A 214 5.07 15.19 20.00
CA CYS A 214 5.34 15.70 21.35
C CYS A 214 4.03 16.07 22.06
N ASN A 215 3.26 17.00 21.49
CA ASN A 215 2.02 17.49 22.09
C ASN A 215 0.78 16.83 21.49
N LEU A 216 -0.27 16.73 22.30
CA LEU A 216 -1.61 16.40 21.83
C LEU A 216 -2.25 17.64 21.21
N TYR A 217 -3.22 17.44 20.31
CA TYR A 217 -3.96 18.54 19.71
C TYR A 217 -5.44 18.18 19.51
N GLU A 218 -6.23 19.23 19.46
CA GLU A 218 -7.64 19.24 19.06
C GLU A 218 -7.83 20.32 18.00
N ALA A 219 -8.76 20.09 17.09
CA ALA A 219 -9.08 20.97 15.97
C ALA A 219 -10.53 20.71 15.52
N ALA A 220 -11.08 21.64 14.75
CA ALA A 220 -12.31 21.40 14.01
C ALA A 220 -11.98 21.04 12.55
N TYR A 221 -12.85 20.26 11.90
CA TYR A 221 -12.82 20.11 10.44
C TYR A 221 -14.21 20.30 9.84
N SER A 222 -14.24 20.74 8.59
CA SER A 222 -15.47 20.81 7.77
C SER A 222 -15.27 20.06 6.47
N LEU A 223 -16.37 19.49 5.96
CA LEU A 223 -16.48 18.82 4.66
C LEU A 223 -17.63 19.42 3.80
N GLU A 224 -18.14 20.61 4.16
CA GLU A 224 -19.29 21.22 3.46
C GLU A 224 -18.97 21.59 2.01
N ASP A 225 -17.78 22.15 1.75
CA ASP A 225 -17.28 22.46 0.42
C ASP A 225 -16.13 21.51 0.06
N GLU A 226 -14.94 21.78 0.59
CA GLU A 226 -13.81 20.87 0.59
C GLU A 226 -13.32 20.63 2.03
N LEU A 227 -12.26 19.84 2.21
CA LEU A 227 -11.70 19.63 3.55
C LEU A 227 -11.05 20.92 4.03
N SER A 228 -11.49 21.43 5.17
CA SER A 228 -10.77 22.48 5.88
C SER A 228 -10.53 22.07 7.33
N VAL A 229 -9.34 22.34 7.86
CA VAL A 229 -9.03 22.17 9.29
C VAL A 229 -8.84 23.55 9.92
N SER A 230 -9.53 23.82 11.02
CA SER A 230 -9.48 25.09 11.73
C SER A 230 -9.29 24.89 13.23
N ASP A 231 -8.98 25.99 13.92
CA ASP A 231 -8.94 26.05 15.39
C ASP A 231 -8.02 25.00 16.03
N ILE A 232 -6.86 24.74 15.42
CA ILE A 232 -5.89 23.80 15.97
C ILE A 232 -5.34 24.33 17.30
N HIS A 233 -5.68 23.64 18.38
CA HIS A 233 -5.25 23.93 19.74
C HIS A 233 -4.37 22.79 20.26
N LEU A 234 -3.20 23.13 20.81
CA LEU A 234 -2.37 22.16 21.52
C LEU A 234 -2.94 21.90 22.90
N VAL A 235 -3.14 20.63 23.23
CA VAL A 235 -3.49 20.18 24.57
C VAL A 235 -2.21 19.94 25.34
N GLY A 236 -1.69 21.03 25.92
CA GLY A 236 -0.41 21.07 26.65
C GLY A 236 0.64 21.94 25.97
N ASP A 237 1.77 22.11 26.64
CA ASP A 237 2.90 22.96 26.25
C ASP A 237 4.24 22.26 26.47
N ALA A 238 4.28 20.93 26.30
CA ALA A 238 5.50 20.17 26.48
C ALA A 238 6.55 20.60 25.44
N THR A 239 7.80 20.69 25.90
CA THR A 239 8.96 20.85 25.04
C THR A 239 9.72 19.53 25.03
N CYS A 240 9.77 18.87 23.87
CA CYS A 240 10.44 17.59 23.70
C CYS A 240 11.72 17.77 22.88
N ASP A 241 12.82 17.16 23.34
CA ASP A 241 14.10 17.19 22.63
C ASP A 241 14.45 15.83 21.98
N GLU A 242 13.70 14.77 22.33
CA GLU A 242 13.87 13.42 21.79
C GLU A 242 12.56 12.91 21.15
N PRO A 243 12.61 12.32 19.94
CA PRO A 243 13.77 12.26 19.05
C PRO A 243 14.16 13.66 18.52
N PRO A 244 15.42 13.87 18.09
CA PRO A 244 15.83 15.13 17.48
C PRO A 244 14.91 15.53 16.33
N GLY A 245 14.46 16.79 16.34
CA GLY A 245 13.54 17.32 15.32
C GLY A 245 12.05 17.11 15.62
N VAL A 246 11.67 16.52 16.76
CA VAL A 246 10.25 16.29 17.10
C VAL A 246 9.42 17.57 17.11
N MET A 247 9.95 18.67 17.63
CA MET A 247 9.24 19.97 17.64
C MET A 247 9.14 20.59 16.23
N GLU A 248 10.11 20.31 15.35
CA GLU A 248 10.06 20.74 13.95
C GLU A 248 8.97 19.96 13.20
N GLN A 249 8.90 18.64 13.39
CA GLN A 249 7.81 17.82 12.85
C GLN A 249 6.44 18.30 13.35
N GLU A 250 6.30 18.57 14.66
CA GLU A 250 5.04 19.06 15.24
C GLU A 250 4.57 20.35 14.56
N SER A 251 5.44 21.36 14.49
CA SER A 251 5.11 22.64 13.87
C SER A 251 4.84 22.53 12.37
N THR A 252 5.60 21.69 11.67
CA THR A 252 5.41 21.42 10.23
C THR A 252 4.07 20.76 9.97
N VAL A 253 3.75 19.67 10.66
CA VAL A 253 2.48 18.95 10.45
C VAL A 253 1.29 19.83 10.82
N ARG A 254 1.38 20.61 11.89
CA ARG A 254 0.32 21.58 12.25
C ARG A 254 0.05 22.55 11.10
N SER A 255 1.09 23.18 10.56
CA SER A 255 0.95 24.12 9.44
C SER A 255 0.39 23.45 8.18
N LEU A 256 0.75 22.19 7.91
CA LEU A 256 0.23 21.44 6.76
C LEU A 256 -1.23 21.01 6.95
N LEU A 257 -1.67 20.74 8.18
CA LEU A 257 -3.09 20.50 8.48
C LEU A 257 -3.91 21.77 8.24
N GLU A 258 -3.43 22.94 8.69
CA GLU A 258 -4.09 24.24 8.44
C GLU A 258 -4.19 24.59 6.95
N ALA A 259 -3.21 24.15 6.14
CA ALA A 259 -3.19 24.35 4.70
C ALA A 259 -3.98 23.30 3.91
N ALA A 260 -4.64 22.35 4.59
CA ALA A 260 -5.45 21.33 3.94
C ALA A 260 -6.68 21.96 3.29
N THR A 261 -6.85 21.69 2.00
CA THR A 261 -8.03 22.06 1.22
C THR A 261 -8.76 20.83 0.70
N ASN A 262 -8.10 19.68 0.55
CA ASN A 262 -8.76 18.48 0.02
C ASN A 262 -8.13 17.21 0.60
N TYR A 263 -8.82 16.08 0.46
CA TYR A 263 -8.29 14.77 0.82
C TYR A 263 -8.69 13.70 -0.18
N ARG A 264 -7.95 12.61 -0.15
CA ARG A 264 -8.28 11.39 -0.88
C ARG A 264 -7.95 10.20 -0.01
N ILE A 265 -8.91 9.31 0.16
CA ILE A 265 -8.67 8.01 0.76
C ILE A 265 -8.54 6.99 -0.35
N VAL A 266 -7.52 6.14 -0.26
CA VAL A 266 -7.37 4.97 -1.10
C VAL A 266 -6.97 3.79 -0.21
N GLY A 267 -7.88 2.85 -0.02
CA GLY A 267 -7.74 1.80 0.97
C GLY A 267 -7.65 2.37 2.39
N ARG A 268 -6.49 2.16 3.03
CA ARG A 268 -6.13 2.62 4.37
C ARG A 268 -5.12 3.77 4.34
N GLU A 269 -4.90 4.37 3.17
CA GLU A 269 -4.06 5.56 3.03
C GLU A 269 -4.93 6.80 2.89
N LEU A 270 -4.64 7.81 3.71
CA LEU A 270 -5.24 9.14 3.64
C LEU A 270 -4.19 10.11 3.12
N PHE A 271 -4.45 10.65 1.94
CA PHE A 271 -3.68 11.73 1.35
C PHE A 271 -4.40 13.05 1.61
N VAL A 272 -3.71 14.00 2.23
CA VAL A 272 -4.20 15.36 2.45
C VAL A 272 -3.50 16.28 1.47
N PHE A 273 -4.25 17.15 0.79
CA PHE A 273 -3.78 18.07 -0.23
C PHE A 273 -4.08 19.51 0.18
N GLY A 274 -3.24 20.43 -0.31
CA GLY A 274 -3.54 21.86 -0.37
C GLY A 274 -3.62 22.31 -1.82
N ASP A 275 -3.34 23.58 -2.10
CA ASP A 275 -3.40 24.16 -3.46
C ASP A 275 -2.30 23.66 -4.43
N GLY A 276 -1.31 22.93 -3.92
CA GLY A 276 -0.18 22.42 -4.69
C GLY A 276 -0.45 21.11 -5.45
N PRO A 277 0.42 20.72 -6.40
CA PRO A 277 0.23 19.52 -7.24
C PRO A 277 0.47 18.18 -6.54
N GLY A 278 0.84 18.18 -5.25
CA GLY A 278 1.19 16.99 -4.48
C GLY A 278 0.55 16.97 -3.09
N PRO A 279 0.51 15.80 -2.43
CA PRO A 279 0.00 15.70 -1.07
C PRO A 279 0.89 16.49 -0.10
N LEU A 280 0.26 17.13 0.87
CA LEU A 280 0.90 17.74 2.03
C LEU A 280 1.22 16.70 3.09
N LEU A 281 0.29 15.78 3.34
CA LEU A 281 0.42 14.75 4.37
C LEU A 281 -0.06 13.41 3.82
N VAL A 282 0.59 12.34 4.26
CA VAL A 282 0.19 10.97 4.00
C VAL A 282 0.08 10.25 5.33
N PHE A 283 -1.10 9.72 5.61
CA PHE A 283 -1.38 8.90 6.78
C PHE A 283 -1.76 7.47 6.37
N TYR A 284 -1.58 6.53 7.30
CA TYR A 284 -2.02 5.15 7.21
C TYR A 284 -2.80 4.76 8.47
N SER A 285 -3.92 4.06 8.31
CA SER A 285 -4.75 3.57 9.43
C SER A 285 -4.60 2.09 9.67
#